data_AF-A0A8H7BHJ2-F1
#
_entry.id   AF-A0A8H7BHJ2-F1
#
_cell.length_a   1.000
_cell.length_b   1.000
_cell.length_c   1.000
_cell.angle_alpha   90.00
_cell.angle_beta   90.00
_cell.angle_gamma   90.00
#
_symmetry.space_group_name_H-M   'P 1'
#
loop_
_entity.id
_entity.type
_entity.pdbx_description
1 polymer ?
#
loop_
_entity_poly.entity_id
_entity_poly.type
_entity_poly.pdbx_seq_one_letter_code
_entity_poly.pdbx_strand_id
1 'polypeptide(L)'
;MAQLFPYCKVTGIDFALPNEHDQFNGIPNLQFMHGDIRLPLAFADHTFDLIYQRDVASMLPSSCWPQLISEWKRILKPGGYLQLTEYDPFFKNPGPVLSLINEWCKLAALTLGVDPYGIDKLPHLLRSVGFECQVHSIDIPIGEWPKDPSK
;
A
#
# COMPACT_ATOMS: atom_id res chain seq x y z
N MET A 1 -2.12 13.86 -4.61
CA MET A 1 -3.31 14.17 -3.79
C MET A 1 -3.37 15.64 -3.39
N ALA A 2 -2.42 16.17 -2.62
CA ALA A 2 -2.49 17.55 -2.08
C ALA A 2 -2.73 18.65 -3.14
N GLN A 3 -2.03 18.58 -4.28
CA GLN A 3 -2.22 19.53 -5.40
C GLN A 3 -3.61 19.44 -6.06
N LEU A 4 -4.19 18.24 -6.13
CA LEU A 4 -5.50 18.01 -6.75
C LEU A 4 -6.66 18.41 -5.83
N PHE A 5 -6.43 18.45 -4.52
CA PHE A 5 -7.43 18.74 -3.50
C PHE A 5 -6.94 19.85 -2.55
N PRO A 6 -6.88 21.12 -3.02
CA PRO A 6 -6.26 22.21 -2.28
C PRO A 6 -6.98 22.57 -0.96
N TYR A 7 -8.25 22.17 -0.82
CA TYR A 7 -9.04 22.38 0.39
C TYR A 7 -8.92 21.26 1.42
N CYS A 8 -8.24 20.15 1.10
CA CYS A 8 -7.96 19.07 2.03
C CYS A 8 -6.66 19.32 2.76
N LYS A 9 -6.57 18.95 4.05
CA LYS A 9 -5.29 18.83 4.75
C LYS A 9 -4.73 17.43 4.51
N VAL A 10 -3.50 17.35 3.99
CA VAL A 10 -2.83 16.08 3.69
C VAL A 10 -1.64 15.90 4.61
N THR A 11 -1.58 14.76 5.29
CA THR A 11 -0.43 14.35 6.10
C THR A 11 0.26 13.17 5.39
N GLY A 12 1.49 13.39 4.94
CA GLY A 12 2.36 12.34 4.42
C GLY A 12 3.13 11.69 5.56
N ILE A 13 3.16 10.36 5.61
CA ILE A 13 3.88 9.59 6.63
C ILE A 13 4.82 8.65 5.90
N ASP A 14 6.08 8.66 6.30
CA ASP A 14 7.09 7.74 5.79
C ASP A 14 8.18 7.54 6.85
N PHE A 15 8.89 6.41 6.77
CA PHE A 15 10.11 6.19 7.55
C PHE A 15 11.25 7.11 7.05
N ALA A 16 11.27 7.43 5.77
CA ALA A 16 12.21 8.38 5.17
C ALA A 16 11.48 9.67 4.76
N LEU A 17 11.83 10.78 5.41
CA LEU A 17 11.27 12.07 5.04
C LEU A 17 11.77 12.53 3.66
N PRO A 18 10.94 13.26 2.89
CA PRO A 18 11.38 13.86 1.65
C PRO A 18 12.58 14.79 1.85
N ASN A 19 13.50 14.76 0.91
CA ASN A 19 14.65 15.64 0.87
C ASN A 19 14.35 16.92 0.08
N GLU A 20 15.32 17.84 0.06
CA GLU A 20 15.18 19.15 -0.59
C GLU A 20 14.99 19.10 -2.12
N HIS A 21 15.36 17.99 -2.76
CA HIS A 21 15.18 17.78 -4.20
C HIS A 21 13.79 17.22 -4.57
N ASP A 22 13.02 16.79 -3.58
CA ASP A 22 11.68 16.29 -3.81
C ASP A 22 10.70 17.42 -4.15
N GLN A 23 9.83 17.20 -5.13
CA GLN A 23 8.90 18.20 -5.68
C GLN A 23 7.68 18.47 -4.79
N PHE A 24 7.86 18.47 -3.47
CA PHE A 24 6.79 18.74 -2.50
C PHE A 24 6.91 20.11 -1.83
N ASN A 25 8.03 20.80 -2.03
CA ASN A 25 8.25 22.15 -1.50
C ASN A 25 7.19 23.13 -1.99
N GLY A 26 6.61 23.89 -1.06
CA GLY A 26 5.63 24.94 -1.36
C GLY A 26 4.18 24.48 -1.53
N ILE A 27 3.85 23.20 -1.30
CA ILE A 27 2.46 22.73 -1.28
C ILE A 27 1.82 23.12 0.07
N PRO A 28 0.88 24.09 0.11
CA PRO A 28 0.46 24.74 1.35
C PRO A 28 -0.36 23.82 2.27
N ASN A 29 -0.97 22.79 1.72
CA ASN A 29 -1.88 21.87 2.43
C ASN A 29 -1.26 20.49 2.69
N LEU A 30 0.06 20.34 2.52
CA LEU A 30 0.79 19.11 2.74
C LEU A 30 1.79 19.26 3.88
N GLN A 31 1.76 18.31 4.82
CA GLN A 31 2.75 18.21 5.89
C GLN A 31 3.30 16.79 5.92
N PHE A 32 4.63 16.64 5.99
CA PHE A 32 5.26 15.35 6.18
C PHE A 32 5.60 15.11 7.65
N MET A 33 5.46 13.86 8.06
CA MET A 33 5.81 13.39 9.38
C MET A 33 6.60 12.10 9.24
N HIS A 34 7.69 11.99 10.00
CA HIS A 34 8.39 10.72 10.13
C HIS A 34 7.49 9.77 10.91
N GLY A 35 7.27 8.57 10.38
CA GLY A 35 6.46 7.56 11.05
C GLY A 35 6.79 6.15 10.59
N ASP A 36 6.93 5.26 11.57
CA ASP A 36 7.02 3.84 11.32
C ASP A 36 5.63 3.23 11.50
N ILE A 37 5.01 2.82 10.38
CA ILE A 37 3.67 2.23 10.38
C ILE A 37 3.58 0.89 11.11
N ARG A 38 4.72 0.27 11.46
CA ARG A 38 4.74 -0.94 12.31
C ARG A 38 4.40 -0.63 13.76
N LEU A 39 4.41 0.65 14.14
CA LEU A 39 4.17 1.13 15.49
C LEU A 39 2.91 2.00 15.55
N PRO A 40 2.28 2.15 16.72
CA PRO A 40 1.20 3.12 16.88
C PRO A 40 1.67 4.53 16.53
N LEU A 41 0.89 5.24 15.74
CA LEU A 41 1.18 6.59 15.28
C LEU A 41 0.65 7.61 16.29
N ALA A 42 1.33 8.75 16.39
CA ALA A 42 0.98 9.83 17.32
C ALA A 42 -0.23 10.67 16.86
N PHE A 43 -1.29 10.01 16.40
CA PHE A 43 -2.58 10.62 16.06
C PHE A 43 -3.63 10.23 17.09
N ALA A 44 -4.57 11.14 17.34
CA ALA A 44 -5.76 10.83 18.11
C ALA A 44 -6.66 9.83 17.36
N ASP A 45 -7.54 9.16 18.10
CA ASP A 45 -8.59 8.35 17.50
C ASP A 45 -9.45 9.23 16.59
N HIS A 46 -9.94 8.66 15.49
CA HIS A 46 -10.87 9.34 14.59
C HIS A 46 -10.35 10.68 14.03
N THR A 47 -9.07 10.73 13.66
CA THR A 47 -8.41 11.92 13.11
C THR A 47 -8.69 12.10 11.62
N PHE A 48 -8.62 11.03 10.84
CA PHE A 48 -8.63 11.10 9.37
C PHE A 48 -9.97 10.68 8.77
N ASP A 49 -10.40 11.41 7.73
CA ASP A 49 -11.57 11.04 6.92
C ASP A 49 -11.21 9.99 5.84
N LEU A 50 -9.95 9.98 5.40
CA LEU A 50 -9.38 9.07 4.41
C LEU A 50 -7.95 8.69 4.80
N ILE A 51 -7.64 7.40 4.76
CA ILE A 51 -6.27 6.88 4.79
C ILE A 51 -5.98 6.27 3.43
N TYR A 52 -4.88 6.71 2.81
CA TYR A 52 -4.36 6.16 1.58
C TYR A 52 -2.98 5.55 1.83
N GLN A 53 -2.88 4.23 1.66
CA GLN A 53 -1.64 3.47 1.76
C GLN A 53 -1.29 2.90 0.39
N ARG A 54 -0.01 2.95 0.03
CA ARG A 54 0.47 2.38 -1.23
C ARG A 54 1.78 1.66 -1.04
N ASP A 55 1.88 0.47 -1.63
CA ASP A 55 3.09 -0.33 -1.81
C ASP A 55 3.87 -0.55 -0.51
N VAL A 56 3.18 -1.07 0.51
CA VAL A 56 3.84 -1.51 1.75
C VAL A 56 3.88 -3.03 1.85
N ALA A 57 3.03 -3.75 1.11
CA ALA A 57 2.95 -5.20 1.18
C ALA A 57 4.21 -5.91 0.72
N SER A 58 5.00 -5.28 -0.13
CA SER A 58 6.29 -5.79 -0.61
C SER A 58 7.37 -5.81 0.47
N MET A 59 7.24 -4.99 1.52
CA MET A 59 8.27 -4.78 2.54
C MET A 59 7.82 -5.05 3.97
N LEU A 60 6.52 -5.09 4.24
CA LEU A 60 5.97 -5.22 5.58
C LEU A 60 5.82 -6.70 5.99
N PRO A 61 6.48 -7.16 7.06
CA PRO A 61 6.33 -8.53 7.53
C PRO A 61 4.88 -8.90 7.85
N SER A 62 4.50 -10.14 7.59
CA SER A 62 3.12 -10.62 7.76
C SER A 62 2.56 -10.40 9.16
N SER A 63 3.43 -10.49 10.17
CA SER A 63 3.08 -10.29 11.58
C SER A 63 2.63 -8.86 11.91
N CYS A 64 2.99 -7.86 11.10
CA CYS A 64 2.67 -6.45 11.36
C CYS A 64 1.26 -6.07 10.90
N TRP A 65 0.68 -6.79 9.94
CA TRP A 65 -0.61 -6.43 9.32
C TRP A 65 -1.80 -6.30 10.28
N PRO A 66 -2.01 -7.22 11.25
CA PRO A 66 -3.12 -7.08 12.20
C PRO A 66 -3.04 -5.78 13.01
N GLN A 67 -1.83 -5.43 13.47
CA GLN A 67 -1.60 -4.19 14.23
C GLN A 67 -1.79 -2.96 13.34
N LEU A 68 -1.25 -2.99 12.12
CA LEU A 68 -1.39 -1.90 11.15
C LEU A 68 -2.85 -1.61 10.83
N ILE A 69 -3.65 -2.64 10.56
CA ILE A 69 -5.07 -2.51 10.25
C ILE A 69 -5.86 -2.01 11.47
N SER A 70 -5.50 -2.46 12.68
CA SER A 70 -6.08 -1.92 13.91
C SER A 70 -5.78 -0.43 14.06
N GLU A 71 -4.56 -0.01 13.73
CA GLU A 71 -4.13 1.39 13.79
C GLU A 71 -4.88 2.25 12.76
N TRP A 72 -5.03 1.76 11.53
CA TRP A 72 -5.88 2.39 10.53
C TRP A 72 -7.31 2.56 11.01
N LYS A 73 -7.91 1.52 11.59
CA LYS A 73 -9.26 1.61 12.14
C LYS A 73 -9.37 2.61 13.29
N ARG A 74 -8.35 2.71 14.14
CA ARG A 74 -8.30 3.63 15.28
C ARG A 74 -8.28 5.09 14.82
N ILE A 75 -7.36 5.43 13.92
CA ILE A 75 -7.14 6.84 13.50
C ILE A 75 -8.13 7.29 12.42
N LEU A 76 -8.84 6.36 11.78
CA LEU A 76 -9.92 6.67 10.85
C LEU A 76 -11.20 7.02 11.60
N LYS A 77 -11.91 8.06 11.13
CA LYS A 77 -13.25 8.40 11.65
C LYS A 77 -14.26 7.31 11.32
N PRO A 78 -15.33 7.14 12.13
CA PRO A 78 -16.45 6.30 11.75
C PRO A 78 -17.02 6.77 10.40
N GLY A 79 -17.14 5.85 9.44
CA GLY A 79 -17.58 6.16 8.06
C GLY A 79 -16.48 6.74 7.15
N GLY A 80 -15.25 6.87 7.63
CA GLY A 80 -14.10 7.22 6.80
C GLY A 80 -13.69 6.07 5.88
N TYR A 81 -12.80 6.37 4.92
CA TYR A 81 -12.34 5.42 3.91
C TYR A 81 -10.90 4.98 4.13
N LEU A 82 -10.64 3.69 3.93
CA LEU A 82 -9.29 3.14 3.84
C LEU A 82 -9.08 2.64 2.41
N GLN A 83 -8.11 3.20 1.71
CA GLN A 83 -7.72 2.78 0.38
C GLN A 83 -6.29 2.22 0.40
N LEU A 84 -6.17 0.93 0.05
CA LEU A 84 -4.90 0.23 -0.08
C LEU A 84 -4.61 -0.03 -1.55
N THR A 85 -3.44 0.38 -2.03
CA THR A 85 -2.95 0.09 -3.38
C THR A 85 -1.68 -0.74 -3.29
N GLU A 86 -1.77 -2.03 -3.56
CA GLU A 86 -0.65 -2.97 -3.46
C GLU A 86 -0.32 -3.60 -4.83
N TYR A 87 0.92 -4.05 -5.00
CA TYR A 87 1.40 -4.69 -6.22
C TYR A 87 1.56 -6.19 -6.02
N ASP A 88 1.00 -6.98 -6.94
CA ASP A 88 1.30 -8.41 -7.01
C ASP A 88 2.81 -8.58 -7.30
N PRO A 89 3.57 -9.27 -6.43
CA PRO A 89 4.99 -9.48 -6.66
C PRO A 89 5.26 -10.47 -7.81
N PHE A 90 4.23 -11.13 -8.36
CA PHE A 90 4.38 -12.15 -9.38
C PHE A 90 3.91 -11.72 -10.77
N PHE A 91 4.73 -12.03 -11.76
CA PHE A 91 4.37 -11.94 -13.17
C PHE A 91 3.38 -13.04 -13.54
N LYS A 92 2.29 -12.67 -14.22
CA LYS A 92 1.29 -13.59 -14.79
C LYS A 92 1.75 -14.08 -16.16
N ASN A 93 1.46 -15.35 -16.47
CA ASN A 93 1.90 -16.03 -17.70
C ASN A 93 3.41 -15.84 -17.99
N PRO A 94 4.30 -16.07 -17.01
CA PRO A 94 5.70 -15.75 -17.18
C PRO A 94 6.37 -16.72 -18.17
N GLY A 95 7.17 -16.18 -19.09
CA GLY A 95 8.17 -16.97 -19.80
C GLY A 95 9.27 -17.47 -18.86
N PRO A 96 10.28 -18.22 -19.35
CA PRO A 96 11.32 -18.80 -18.50
C PRO A 96 12.09 -17.78 -17.65
N VAL A 97 12.36 -16.59 -18.20
CA VAL A 97 13.08 -15.52 -17.49
C VAL A 97 12.24 -14.92 -16.37
N LEU A 98 10.99 -14.55 -16.65
CA LEU A 98 10.08 -13.98 -15.64
C LEU A 98 9.72 -15.02 -14.56
N SER A 99 9.74 -16.30 -14.90
CA SER A 99 9.54 -17.39 -13.93
C SER A 99 10.69 -17.44 -12.91
N LEU A 100 11.93 -17.24 -13.37
CA LEU A 100 13.08 -17.14 -12.47
C LEU A 100 12.99 -15.91 -11.57
N ILE A 101 12.51 -14.78 -12.11
CA ILE A 101 12.30 -13.56 -11.32
C ILE A 101 11.20 -13.78 -10.26
N ASN A 102 10.10 -14.47 -10.58
CA ASN A 102 9.08 -14.83 -9.60
C ASN A 102 9.68 -15.62 -8.43
N GLU A 103 10.56 -16.60 -8.70
CA GLU A 103 11.24 -17.35 -7.64
C GLU A 103 12.15 -16.47 -6.79
N TRP A 104 12.88 -15.53 -7.40
CA TRP A 104 13.70 -14.57 -6.64
C TRP A 104 12.86 -13.63 -5.78
N CYS A 105 11.76 -13.09 -6.31
CA CYS A 105 10.83 -12.25 -5.57
C CYS A 105 10.23 -13.01 -4.38
N LYS A 106 9.84 -14.27 -4.58
CA LYS A 106 9.34 -15.15 -3.52
C LYS A 106 10.38 -15.36 -2.42
N LEU A 107 11.62 -15.70 -2.77
CA LEU A 107 12.69 -15.91 -1.80
C LEU A 107 13.04 -14.62 -1.03
N ALA A 108 13.07 -13.48 -1.72
CA ALA A 108 13.30 -12.19 -1.11
C ALA A 108 12.19 -11.84 -0.09
N ALA A 109 10.92 -12.00 -0.48
CA ALA A 109 9.77 -11.77 0.42
C ALA A 109 9.87 -12.65 1.68
N LEU A 110 10.09 -13.95 1.52
CA LEU A 110 10.23 -14.87 2.65
C LEU A 110 11.40 -14.50 3.58
N THR A 111 12.52 -14.02 3.02
CA THR A 111 13.69 -13.58 3.80
C THR A 111 13.37 -12.35 4.65
N LEU A 112 12.48 -11.48 4.18
CA LEU A 112 12.01 -10.30 4.92
C LEU A 112 10.83 -10.61 5.87
N GLY A 113 10.36 -11.86 5.92
CA GLY A 113 9.17 -12.24 6.67
C GLY A 113 7.86 -11.73 6.06
N VAL A 114 7.90 -11.33 4.79
CA VAL A 114 6.74 -10.94 3.98
C VAL A 114 6.09 -12.20 3.41
N ASP A 115 4.77 -12.28 3.50
CA ASP A 115 4.00 -13.32 2.82
C ASP A 115 3.82 -12.90 1.35
N PRO A 116 4.45 -13.60 0.39
CA PRO A 116 4.35 -13.24 -1.02
C PRO A 116 2.93 -13.39 -1.58
N TYR A 117 2.03 -14.09 -0.88
CA TYR A 117 0.60 -14.22 -1.22
C TYR A 117 -0.29 -13.41 -0.26
N GLY A 118 0.29 -12.47 0.49
CA GLY A 118 -0.42 -11.72 1.54
C GLY A 118 -1.51 -10.79 1.00
N ILE A 119 -1.35 -10.29 -0.23
CA ILE A 119 -2.29 -9.35 -0.87
C ILE A 119 -3.68 -9.98 -1.01
N ASP A 120 -3.75 -11.24 -1.43
CA ASP A 120 -5.00 -11.99 -1.58
C ASP A 120 -5.75 -12.15 -0.24
N LYS A 121 -5.03 -12.04 0.88
CA LYS A 121 -5.58 -12.18 2.24
C LYS A 121 -6.04 -10.84 2.83
N LEU A 122 -5.62 -9.71 2.26
CA LEU A 122 -5.98 -8.38 2.77
C LEU A 122 -7.49 -8.14 2.84
N PRO A 123 -8.30 -8.48 1.82
CA PRO A 123 -9.75 -8.28 1.90
C PRO A 123 -10.38 -9.05 3.05
N HIS A 124 -9.92 -10.27 3.32
CA HIS A 124 -10.40 -11.05 4.46
C HIS A 124 -10.01 -10.40 5.79
N LEU A 125 -8.75 -9.97 5.92
CA LEU A 125 -8.24 -9.35 7.14
C LEU A 125 -8.96 -8.03 7.45
N LEU A 126 -9.19 -7.20 6.45
CA LEU A 126 -9.97 -5.96 6.59
C LEU A 126 -11.44 -6.24 6.99
N ARG A 127 -12.08 -7.24 6.37
CA ARG A 127 -13.45 -7.64 6.74
C ARG A 127 -13.54 -8.18 8.16
N SER A 128 -12.52 -8.92 8.63
CA SER A 128 -12.50 -9.44 10.01
C SER A 128 -12.49 -8.35 11.08
N VAL A 129 -12.04 -7.14 10.75
CA VAL A 129 -12.11 -5.98 11.65
C VAL A 129 -13.29 -5.06 11.34
N GLY A 130 -14.21 -5.46 10.46
CA GLY A 130 -15.47 -4.75 10.19
C GLY A 130 -15.41 -3.69 9.09
N PHE A 131 -14.40 -3.70 8.22
CA PHE A 131 -14.45 -2.90 6.98
C PHE A 131 -15.35 -3.58 5.93
N GLU A 132 -16.14 -2.77 5.23
CA GLU A 132 -16.73 -3.17 3.94
C GLU A 132 -15.67 -2.99 2.84
N CYS A 133 -15.33 -4.07 2.13
CA CYS A 133 -14.21 -4.06 1.18
C CYS A 133 -14.65 -4.32 -0.26
N GLN A 134 -14.28 -3.41 -1.14
CA GLN A 134 -14.28 -3.59 -2.60
C GLN A 134 -12.85 -3.81 -3.08
N VAL A 135 -12.67 -4.74 -4.02
CA VAL A 135 -11.36 -5.08 -4.59
C VAL A 135 -11.40 -4.83 -6.08
N HIS A 136 -10.45 -4.05 -6.56
CA HIS A 136 -10.25 -3.79 -7.97
C HIS A 136 -8.83 -4.20 -8.35
N SER A 137 -8.72 -5.16 -9.27
CA SER A 137 -7.45 -5.63 -9.80
C SER A 137 -7.31 -5.19 -11.25
N ILE A 138 -6.13 -4.67 -11.59
CA ILE A 138 -5.80 -4.23 -12.94
C ILE A 138 -4.53 -4.96 -13.35
N ASP A 139 -4.57 -5.66 -14.47
CA ASP A 139 -3.38 -6.27 -15.05
C ASP A 139 -2.53 -5.18 -15.72
N ILE A 140 -1.28 -5.07 -15.29
CA ILE A 140 -0.31 -4.15 -15.88
C ILE A 140 0.48 -4.93 -16.94
N PRO A 141 0.41 -4.54 -18.23
CA PRO A 141 1.16 -5.22 -19.28
C PRO A 141 2.65 -4.95 -19.11
N ILE A 142 3.46 -6.01 -19.13
CA ILE A 142 4.92 -5.94 -19.06
C ILE A 142 5.52 -6.54 -20.33
N GLY A 143 6.42 -5.80 -20.96
CA GLY A 143 7.02 -6.17 -22.25
C GLY A 143 6.12 -5.90 -23.45
N GLU A 144 6.52 -6.42 -24.61
CA GLU A 144 5.72 -6.35 -25.83
C GLU A 144 4.60 -7.39 -25.78
N TRP A 145 3.35 -6.91 -25.77
CA TRP A 145 2.20 -7.80 -25.87
C TRP A 145 1.91 -8.12 -27.33
N PRO A 146 1.49 -9.36 -27.65
CA PRO A 146 0.98 -9.66 -28.97
C PRO A 146 -0.16 -8.69 -29.28
N LYS A 147 -0.11 -8.05 -30.46
CA LYS A 147 -1.27 -7.28 -30.97
C LYS A 147 -2.47 -8.18 -31.27
N ASP A 148 -2.25 -9.50 -31.27
CA ASP A 148 -3.24 -10.53 -31.47
C ASP A 148 -3.82 -10.96 -30.12
N PRO A 149 -5.10 -10.68 -29.83
CA PRO A 149 -5.75 -11.06 -28.56
C PRO A 149 -5.94 -12.57 -28.39
N SER A 150 -5.59 -13.39 -29.40
CA SER A 150 -5.64 -14.86 -29.32
C SER A 150 -4.31 -15.51 -28.92
N LYS A 151 -3.26 -14.74 -28.62
CA LYS A 151 -1.94 -15.21 -28.23
C LYS A 151 -1.50 -14.70 -26.86
#